data_AF-A0A0W0UKM7-F1
#
_entry.id   AF-A0A0W0UKM7-F1
#
_cell.length_a   1.000
_cell.length_b   1.000
_cell.length_c   1.000
_cell.angle_alpha   90.00
_cell.angle_beta   90.00
_cell.angle_gamma   90.00
#
_symmetry.space_group_name_H-M   'P 1'
#
loop_
_entity.id
_entity.type
_entity.pdbx_description
1 polymer ?
#
loop_
_entity_poly.entity_id
_entity_poly.type
_entity_poly.pdbx_seq_one_letter_code
_entity_poly.pdbx_strand_id
1 'polypeptide(L)'
;MTTTKPALLIQTLEQEIKLVEQLIAILEEEKNALIARQFDLLEILAEKKQAIANQLEQTTQIRTDLLELNLQIKSAKQTLEDFLLQSSTQEAQHIKALNEKLAENLIRCRELNAINGQVITSNMYTRQEIINTITGQTPDNTTSVYTASGGVKSSNDSNSHQKA
;
A
#
# COMPACT_ATOMS: atom_id res chain seq x y z
N MET A 1 -13.34 35.44 -14.80
CA MET A 1 -12.16 35.20 -13.95
C MET A 1 -11.31 34.17 -14.66
N THR A 2 -10.27 34.59 -15.39
CA THR A 2 -9.39 33.67 -16.12
C THR A 2 -8.49 32.97 -15.11
N THR A 3 -8.79 31.72 -14.76
CA THR A 3 -7.95 30.91 -13.88
C THR A 3 -6.59 30.74 -14.55
N THR A 4 -5.54 31.35 -13.99
CA THR A 4 -4.18 31.21 -14.51
C THR A 4 -3.68 29.78 -14.27
N LYS A 5 -2.81 29.25 -15.15
CA LYS A 5 -2.22 27.90 -14.97
C LYS A 5 -1.66 27.67 -13.54
N PRO A 6 -0.97 28.64 -12.91
CA PRO A 6 -0.47 28.49 -11.53
C PRO A 6 -1.58 28.36 -10.48
N ALA A 7 -2.67 29.13 -10.59
CA ALA A 7 -3.80 29.04 -9.67
C ALA A 7 -4.49 27.67 -9.74
N LEU A 8 -4.59 27.09 -10.94
CA LEU A 8 -5.15 25.75 -11.12
C LEU A 8 -4.23 24.65 -10.55
N LEU A 9 -2.91 24.81 -10.69
CA LEU A 9 -1.94 23.90 -10.06
C LEU A 9 -2.01 23.95 -8.53
N ILE A 10 -2.16 25.15 -7.94
CA ILE A 10 -2.33 25.32 -6.49
C ILE A 10 -3.58 24.57 -6.00
N GLN A 11 -4.73 24.76 -6.65
CA GLN A 11 -5.96 24.04 -6.30
C GLN A 11 -5.80 22.53 -6.43
N THR A 12 -5.12 22.07 -7.48
CA THR A 12 -4.85 20.65 -7.70
C THR A 12 -3.99 20.08 -6.56
N LEU A 13 -2.93 20.78 -6.16
CA LEU A 13 -2.06 20.36 -5.05
C LEU A 13 -2.79 20.37 -3.70
N GLU A 14 -3.63 21.36 -3.43
CA GLU A 14 -4.46 21.41 -2.22
C GLU A 14 -5.45 20.23 -2.17
N GLN A 15 -6.04 19.88 -3.32
CA GLN A 15 -6.91 18.72 -3.44
C GLN A 15 -6.14 17.41 -3.22
N GLU A 16 -4.96 17.25 -3.82
CA GLU A 16 -4.09 16.08 -3.59
C GLU A 16 -3.73 15.94 -2.11
N ILE A 17 -3.32 17.04 -1.45
CA ILE A 17 -3.01 17.03 -0.01
C ILE A 17 -4.20 16.54 0.80
N LYS A 18 -5.40 17.07 0.53
CA LYS A 18 -6.62 16.68 1.25
C LYS A 18 -7.00 15.22 1.02
N LEU A 19 -6.76 14.68 -0.18
CA LEU A 19 -6.98 13.26 -0.48
C LEU A 19 -5.98 12.37 0.26
N VAL A 20 -4.70 12.75 0.28
CA VAL A 20 -3.67 12.00 1.00
C VAL A 20 -3.90 12.06 2.52
N GLU A 21 -4.33 13.19 3.07
CA GLU A 21 -4.69 13.31 4.49
C GLU A 21 -5.88 12.39 4.85
N GLN A 22 -6.90 12.31 3.99
CA GLN A 22 -8.01 11.36 4.18
C GLN A 22 -7.53 9.90 4.07
N LEU A 23 -6.63 9.60 3.14
CA LEU A 23 -6.03 8.28 3.02
C LEU A 23 -5.25 7.90 4.27
N ILE A 24 -4.45 8.82 4.84
CA ILE A 24 -3.74 8.63 6.11
C ILE A 24 -4.73 8.29 7.23
N ALA A 25 -5.84 9.03 7.34
CA ALA A 25 -6.85 8.76 8.35
C ALA A 25 -7.47 7.36 8.21
N ILE A 26 -7.76 6.92 6.98
CA ILE A 26 -8.25 5.56 6.69
C ILE A 26 -7.21 4.51 7.09
N LEU A 27 -5.92 4.74 6.78
CA LEU A 27 -4.85 3.79 7.15
C LEU A 27 -4.66 3.69 8.67
N GLU A 28 -4.83 4.80 9.40
CA GLU A 28 -4.83 4.80 10.86
C GLU A 28 -6.04 4.05 11.44
N GLU A 29 -7.22 4.21 10.85
CA GLU A 29 -8.43 3.47 11.20
C GLU A 29 -8.25 1.97 10.89
N GLU A 30 -7.67 1.63 9.73
CA GLU A 30 -7.36 0.27 9.31
C GLU A 30 -6.40 -0.41 10.29
N LYS A 31 -5.34 0.30 10.73
CA LYS A 31 -4.43 -0.17 11.76
C LYS A 31 -5.17 -0.54 13.05
N ASN A 32 -6.07 0.34 13.50
CA ASN A 32 -6.84 0.12 14.72
C ASN A 32 -7.81 -1.07 14.57
N ALA A 33 -8.47 -1.18 13.41
CA ALA A 33 -9.36 -2.29 13.08
C ALA A 33 -8.61 -3.64 13.02
N LEU A 34 -7.40 -3.65 12.45
CA LEU A 34 -6.52 -4.82 12.43
C LEU A 34 -6.12 -5.27 13.84
N ILE A 35 -5.76 -4.33 14.72
CA ILE A 35 -5.42 -4.61 16.12
C ILE A 35 -6.66 -5.13 16.88
N ALA A 36 -7.82 -4.49 16.66
CA ALA A 36 -9.10 -4.86 17.29
C ALA A 36 -9.76 -6.10 16.66
N ARG A 37 -9.17 -6.66 15.59
CA ARG A 37 -9.68 -7.84 14.85
C ARG A 37 -11.10 -7.64 14.30
N GLN A 38 -11.42 -6.41 13.89
CA GLN A 38 -12.72 -6.04 13.33
C GLN A 38 -12.72 -6.18 11.81
N PHE A 39 -12.84 -7.42 11.32
CA PHE A 39 -12.68 -7.73 9.89
C PHE A 39 -13.81 -7.15 9.02
N ASP A 40 -15.03 -7.02 9.54
CA ASP A 40 -16.15 -6.39 8.82
C ASP A 40 -15.86 -4.91 8.51
N LEU A 41 -15.11 -4.23 9.40
CA LEU A 41 -14.73 -2.84 9.23
C LEU A 41 -13.61 -2.69 8.17
N LEU A 42 -12.76 -3.71 8.00
CA LEU A 42 -11.68 -3.68 7.01
C LEU A 42 -12.22 -3.67 5.57
N GLU A 43 -13.32 -4.37 5.29
CA GLU A 43 -13.93 -4.36 3.97
C GLU A 43 -14.44 -2.96 3.60
N ILE A 44 -15.14 -2.31 4.53
CA ILE A 44 -15.61 -0.92 4.37
C ILE A 44 -14.43 0.05 4.18
N LEU A 45 -13.33 -0.13 4.93
CA LEU A 45 -12.14 0.70 4.79
C LEU A 45 -11.42 0.47 3.46
N ALA A 46 -11.41 -0.77 2.95
CA ALA A 46 -10.84 -1.10 1.65
C ALA A 46 -11.59 -0.41 0.51
N GLU A 47 -12.93 -0.41 0.54
CA GLU A 47 -13.75 0.31 -0.44
C GLU A 47 -13.48 1.83 -0.42
N LYS A 48 -13.42 2.44 0.77
CA LYS A 48 -13.09 3.86 0.93
C LYS A 48 -11.69 4.17 0.41
N LYS A 49 -10.71 3.31 0.70
CA LYS A 49 -9.33 3.42 0.21
C LYS A 49 -9.28 3.39 -1.32
N GLN A 50 -10.02 2.48 -1.95
CA GLN A 50 -10.11 2.39 -3.41
C GLN A 50 -10.73 3.66 -4.02
N ALA A 51 -11.79 4.20 -3.42
CA ALA A 51 -12.42 5.42 -3.88
C ALA A 51 -11.46 6.62 -3.83
N ILE A 52 -10.69 6.77 -2.74
CA ILE A 52 -9.68 7.83 -2.62
C ILE A 52 -8.52 7.61 -3.60
N ALA A 53 -8.05 6.37 -3.78
CA ALA A 53 -6.99 6.06 -4.73
C ALA A 53 -7.38 6.47 -6.16
N ASN A 54 -8.61 6.17 -6.58
CA ASN A 54 -9.13 6.59 -7.90
C ASN A 54 -9.17 8.11 -8.04
N GLN A 55 -9.59 8.83 -6.99
CA GLN A 55 -9.60 10.31 -7.01
C GLN A 55 -8.19 10.89 -7.06
N LEU A 56 -7.24 10.28 -6.35
CA LEU A 56 -5.85 10.71 -6.35
C LEU A 56 -5.20 10.50 -7.73
N GLU A 57 -5.51 9.38 -8.41
CA GLU A 57 -5.06 9.10 -9.77
C GLU A 57 -5.59 10.14 -10.76
N GLN A 58 -6.88 10.47 -10.70
CA GLN A 58 -7.47 11.51 -11.53
C GLN A 58 -6.81 12.87 -11.29
N THR A 59 -6.58 13.22 -10.03
CA THR A 59 -5.94 14.51 -9.67
C THR A 59 -4.47 14.55 -10.11
N THR A 60 -3.77 13.42 -10.03
CA THR A 60 -2.40 13.27 -10.54
C THR A 60 -2.35 13.42 -12.06
N GLN A 61 -3.33 12.89 -12.77
CA GLN A 61 -3.44 13.05 -14.22
C GLN A 61 -3.64 14.52 -14.59
N ILE A 62 -4.56 15.22 -13.91
CA ILE A 62 -4.77 16.66 -14.08
C ILE A 62 -3.47 17.44 -13.87
N ARG A 63 -2.73 17.14 -12.79
CA ARG A 63 -1.43 17.78 -12.52
C ARG A 63 -0.40 17.51 -13.62
N THR A 64 -0.36 16.28 -14.13
CA THR A 64 0.56 15.86 -15.19
C THR A 64 0.25 16.59 -16.49
N ASP A 65 -1.03 16.71 -16.83
CA ASP A 65 -1.49 17.42 -18.03
C ASP A 65 -1.23 18.93 -17.91
N LEU A 66 -1.45 19.52 -16.72
CA LEU A 66 -1.20 20.95 -16.46
C LEU A 66 0.28 21.34 -16.57
N LEU A 67 1.16 20.46 -16.12
CA LEU A 67 2.60 20.65 -16.19
C LEU A 67 3.18 20.18 -17.53
N GLU A 68 2.36 19.66 -18.44
CA GLU A 68 2.78 19.06 -19.72
C GLU A 68 3.93 18.06 -19.49
N LEU A 69 3.79 17.26 -18.42
CA LEU A 69 4.84 16.42 -17.88
C LEU A 69 5.16 15.28 -18.83
N ASN A 70 6.24 15.43 -19.59
CA ASN A 70 6.82 14.34 -20.38
C ASN A 70 8.05 13.77 -19.67
N LEU A 71 7.84 12.69 -18.91
CA LEU A 71 8.88 11.98 -18.15
C LEU A 71 10.01 11.40 -19.03
N GLN A 72 9.81 11.27 -20.35
CA GLN A 72 10.86 10.86 -21.28
C GLN A 72 11.84 11.99 -21.63
N ILE A 73 11.42 13.24 -21.42
CA ILE A 73 12.17 14.44 -21.83
C ILE A 73 12.77 15.14 -20.63
N LYS A 74 12.03 15.26 -19.52
CA LYS A 74 12.44 16.05 -18.35
C LYS A 74 11.89 15.45 -17.07
N SER A 75 12.69 15.49 -15.99
CA SER A 75 12.24 14.97 -14.70
C SER A 75 11.13 15.85 -14.12
N ALA A 76 10.23 15.24 -13.34
CA ALA A 76 9.09 15.95 -12.73
C ALA A 76 9.51 17.19 -11.92
N LYS A 77 10.66 17.12 -11.24
CA LYS A 77 11.23 18.24 -10.49
C LYS A 77 11.66 19.38 -11.39
N GLN A 78 12.34 19.08 -12.50
CA GLN A 78 12.84 20.12 -13.40
C GLN A 78 11.70 20.78 -14.20
N THR A 79 10.65 20.04 -14.56
CA THR A 79 9.45 20.62 -15.20
C THR A 79 8.72 21.56 -14.23
N LEU A 80 8.65 21.20 -12.95
CA LEU A 80 8.11 22.09 -11.92
C LEU A 80 8.98 23.35 -11.76
N GLU A 81 10.30 23.22 -11.72
CA GLU A 81 11.22 24.37 -11.64
C GLU A 81 11.03 25.34 -12.83
N ASP A 82 10.92 24.84 -14.05
CA ASP A 82 10.62 25.66 -15.24
C ASP A 82 9.28 26.39 -15.10
N PHE A 83 8.25 25.71 -14.61
CA PHE A 83 6.93 26.30 -14.40
C PHE A 83 6.97 27.41 -13.34
N LEU A 84 7.77 27.22 -12.28
CA LEU A 84 7.95 28.21 -11.23
C LEU A 84 8.71 29.46 -11.72
N LEU A 85 9.60 29.33 -12.70
CA LEU A 85 10.29 30.47 -13.32
C LEU A 85 9.33 31.37 -14.12
N GLN A 86 8.20 30.82 -14.60
CA GLN A 86 7.17 31.55 -15.34
C GLN A 86 6.06 32.13 -14.44
N SER A 87 6.06 31.78 -13.15
CA SER A 87 5.06 32.18 -12.18
C SER A 87 5.51 33.39 -11.35
N SER A 88 4.59 34.07 -10.68
CA SER A 88 4.99 35.14 -9.74
C SER A 88 5.76 34.55 -8.55
N THR A 89 6.62 35.35 -7.91
CA THR A 89 7.42 34.89 -6.76
C THR A 89 6.56 34.36 -5.61
N GLN A 90 5.38 34.97 -5.37
CA GLN A 90 4.45 34.53 -4.34
C GLN A 90 3.79 33.19 -4.68
N GLU A 91 3.29 33.03 -5.91
CA GLU A 91 2.71 31.76 -6.36
C GLU A 91 3.75 30.64 -6.35
N ALA A 92 4.98 30.93 -6.78
CA ALA A 92 6.06 29.96 -6.81
C ALA A 92 6.45 29.46 -5.41
N GLN A 93 6.50 30.36 -4.43
CA GLN A 93 6.73 29.97 -3.02
C GLN A 93 5.58 29.12 -2.48
N HIS A 94 4.34 29.48 -2.79
CA HIS A 94 3.17 28.73 -2.34
C HIS A 94 3.15 27.30 -2.94
N ILE A 95 3.40 27.16 -4.24
CA ILE A 95 3.47 25.86 -4.91
C ILE A 95 4.58 24.99 -4.31
N LYS A 96 5.75 25.57 -3.99
CA LYS A 96 6.83 24.83 -3.31
C LYS A 96 6.40 24.31 -1.93
N ALA A 97 5.79 25.16 -1.12
CA ALA A 97 5.31 24.78 0.21
C ALA A 97 4.25 23.66 0.15
N LEU A 98 3.33 23.72 -0.82
CA LEU A 98 2.34 22.66 -1.04
C LEU A 98 2.99 21.36 -1.51
N ASN A 99 4.01 21.44 -2.38
CA ASN A 99 4.74 20.26 -2.84
C ASN A 99 5.49 19.56 -1.70
N GLU A 100 6.16 20.33 -0.84
CA GLU A 100 6.84 19.82 0.36
C GLU A 100 5.84 19.14 1.29
N LYS A 101 4.71 19.79 1.61
CA LYS A 101 3.65 19.19 2.42
C LYS A 101 3.09 17.91 1.83
N LEU A 102 2.87 17.87 0.51
CA LEU A 102 2.41 16.67 -0.18
C LEU A 102 3.43 15.53 -0.08
N ALA A 103 4.72 15.83 -0.24
CA ALA A 103 5.80 14.85 -0.11
C ALA A 103 5.87 14.25 1.29
N GLU A 104 5.76 15.08 2.34
CA GLU A 104 5.70 14.62 3.74
C GLU A 104 4.50 13.69 3.98
N ASN A 105 3.31 14.08 3.51
CA ASN A 105 2.11 13.26 3.64
C ASN A 105 2.23 11.92 2.89
N LEU A 106 2.85 11.90 1.72
CA LEU A 106 3.10 10.66 0.97
C LEU A 106 4.09 9.74 1.69
N ILE A 107 5.11 10.28 2.36
CA ILE A 107 6.04 9.50 3.18
C ILE A 107 5.27 8.84 4.33
N ARG A 108 4.49 9.61 5.09
CA ARG A 108 3.66 9.08 6.20
C ARG A 108 2.67 8.02 5.71
N CYS A 109 2.04 8.24 4.56
CA CYS A 109 1.14 7.26 3.95
C CYS A 109 1.86 5.94 3.60
N ARG A 110 3.10 5.98 3.11
CA ARG A 110 3.89 4.77 2.83
C ARG A 110 4.26 4.02 4.11
N GLU A 111 4.67 4.74 5.14
CA GLU A 111 4.99 4.15 6.44
C GLU A 111 3.79 3.43 7.05
N LEU A 112 2.62 4.07 7.06
CA LEU A 112 1.38 3.46 7.55
C LEU A 112 0.96 2.22 6.74
N ASN A 113 1.08 2.28 5.41
CA ASN A 113 0.81 1.10 4.57
C ASN A 113 1.77 -0.06 4.87
N ALA A 114 3.06 0.22 5.10
CA ALA A 114 4.03 -0.81 5.45
C ALA A 114 3.72 -1.47 6.81
N ILE A 115 3.34 -0.67 7.81
CA ILE A 115 2.89 -1.15 9.12
C ILE A 115 1.66 -2.04 8.98
N ASN A 116 0.63 -1.58 8.26
CA ASN A 116 -0.59 -2.36 8.07
C ASN A 116 -0.30 -3.69 7.34
N GLY A 117 0.57 -3.69 6.32
CA GLY A 117 1.01 -4.91 5.64
C GLY A 117 1.71 -5.91 6.57
N GLN A 118 2.55 -5.43 7.49
CA GLN A 118 3.21 -6.26 8.50
C GLN A 118 2.20 -6.87 9.49
N VAL A 119 1.22 -6.08 9.94
CA VAL A 119 0.16 -6.54 10.86
C VAL A 119 -0.74 -7.59 10.19
N ILE A 120 -1.12 -7.39 8.92
CA ILE A 120 -1.90 -8.38 8.15
C ILE A 120 -1.13 -9.70 8.06
N THR A 121 0.15 -9.62 7.67
CA THR A 121 1.02 -10.80 7.55
C THR A 121 1.11 -11.56 8.87
N SER A 122 1.32 -10.86 9.98
CA SER A 122 1.35 -11.47 11.32
C SER A 122 0.02 -12.14 11.68
N ASN A 123 -1.12 -11.50 11.40
CA ASN A 123 -2.44 -12.09 11.63
C ASN A 123 -2.67 -13.36 10.79
N MET A 124 -2.19 -13.41 9.54
CA MET A 124 -2.27 -14.61 8.71
C MET A 124 -1.42 -15.75 9.28
N TYR A 125 -0.19 -15.47 9.72
CA TYR A 125 0.66 -16.48 10.37
C TYR A 125 0.01 -17.05 11.64
N THR A 126 -0.52 -16.21 12.52
CA THR A 126 -1.21 -16.67 13.74
C THR A 126 -2.45 -17.51 13.41
N ARG A 127 -3.22 -17.14 12.38
CA ARG A 127 -4.37 -17.94 11.94
C ARG A 127 -3.95 -19.29 11.36
N GLN A 128 -2.89 -19.32 10.55
CA GLN A 128 -2.38 -20.57 10.00
C GLN A 128 -1.84 -21.49 11.10
N GLU A 129 -1.13 -20.96 12.09
CA GLU A 129 -0.68 -21.70 13.29
C GLU A 129 -1.86 -22.27 14.09
N ILE A 130 -2.91 -21.49 14.32
CA ILE A 130 -4.12 -21.96 15.00
C ILE A 130 -4.81 -23.06 14.19
N ILE A 131 -4.95 -22.87 12.87
CA ILE A 131 -5.53 -23.90 11.98
C ILE A 131 -4.69 -25.17 12.03
N ASN A 132 -3.37 -25.06 11.87
CA ASN A 132 -2.43 -26.18 11.92
C ASN A 132 -2.49 -26.92 13.27
N THR A 133 -2.64 -26.18 14.38
CA THR A 133 -2.79 -26.75 15.72
C THR A 133 -4.12 -27.48 15.87
N ILE A 134 -5.23 -26.91 15.38
CA ILE A 134 -6.57 -27.50 15.46
C ILE A 134 -6.71 -28.71 14.53
N THR A 135 -6.10 -28.67 13.33
CA THR A 135 -6.17 -29.74 12.33
C THR A 135 -5.10 -30.81 12.52
N GLY A 136 -4.17 -30.63 13.46
CA GLY A 136 -3.06 -31.54 13.70
C GLY A 136 -2.03 -31.60 12.56
N GLN A 137 -2.08 -30.67 11.60
CA GLN A 137 -1.11 -30.55 10.52
C GLN A 137 0.06 -29.69 10.99
N THR A 138 1.00 -30.27 11.73
CA THR A 138 2.33 -29.69 11.84
C THR A 138 3.02 -29.76 10.47
N PRO A 139 3.78 -28.73 10.04
CA PRO A 139 4.53 -28.73 8.78
C PRO A 139 5.78 -29.62 8.86
N ASP A 140 5.65 -30.79 9.46
CA ASP A 140 6.63 -31.85 9.46
C ASP A 140 5.87 -33.16 9.28
N ASN A 141 5.72 -33.56 8.01
CA ASN A 141 5.12 -34.82 7.64
C ASN A 141 6.13 -35.96 7.91
N THR A 142 6.54 -36.11 9.17
CA THR A 142 7.26 -37.28 9.67
C THR A 142 6.41 -37.92 10.76
N THR A 143 5.32 -38.56 10.32
CA THR A 143 4.54 -39.47 11.17
C THR A 143 5.42 -40.68 11.49
N SER A 144 6.26 -40.56 12.51
CA SER A 144 7.03 -41.66 13.08
C SER A 144 6.14 -42.42 14.05
N VAL A 145 5.46 -43.44 13.56
CA VAL A 145 4.68 -44.32 14.44
C VAL A 145 5.66 -45.19 15.22
N TYR A 146 5.67 -45.03 16.54
CA TYR A 146 6.38 -45.92 17.46
C TYR A 146 5.69 -47.29 17.45
N THR A 147 6.38 -48.30 16.93
CA THR A 147 5.91 -49.69 17.06
C THR A 147 6.15 -50.16 18.50
N ALA A 148 5.32 -51.07 19.00
CA ALA A 148 5.41 -51.61 20.37
C ALA A 148 6.75 -52.32 20.69
N SER A 149 7.63 -52.47 19.70
CA SER A 149 9.00 -53.00 19.78
C SER A 149 10.10 -51.93 19.75
N GLY A 150 9.76 -50.63 19.82
CA GLY A 150 10.72 -49.52 19.95
C GLY A 150 11.42 -49.08 18.65
N GLY A 151 10.99 -49.58 17.48
CA GLY A 151 11.52 -49.18 16.18
C GLY A 151 10.65 -48.15 15.46
N VAL A 152 11.26 -47.14 14.85
CA VAL A 152 10.60 -46.13 13.99
C VAL A 152 10.63 -46.63 12.54
N LYS A 153 9.45 -46.77 11.91
CA LYS A 153 9.34 -47.19 10.50
C LYS A 153 8.78 -46.04 9.67
N SER A 154 9.62 -45.43 8.82
CA SER A 154 9.18 -44.43 7.84
C SER A 154 8.63 -45.14 6.59
N SER A 155 7.41 -44.79 6.19
CA SER A 155 6.75 -45.35 5.02
C SER A 155 7.15 -44.56 3.78
N ASN A 156 8.14 -45.01 3.03
CA ASN A 156 8.43 -44.49 1.70
C ASN A 156 8.57 -45.68 0.75
N ASP A 157 7.44 -46.15 0.22
CA ASP A 157 7.39 -47.28 -0.70
C ASP A 157 6.63 -46.86 -1.97
N SER A 158 7.39 -46.34 -2.94
CA SER A 158 6.90 -46.07 -4.29
C SER A 158 7.42 -47.15 -5.23
N ASN A 159 6.52 -48.11 -5.48
CA ASN A 159 6.54 -49.13 -6.53
C ASN A 159 7.15 -48.64 -7.86
N SER A 160 8.11 -49.41 -8.40
CA SER A 160 8.37 -49.45 -9.84
C SER A 160 8.68 -50.89 -10.26
N HIS A 161 7.72 -51.50 -10.95
CA HIS A 161 7.78 -52.85 -11.50
C HIS A 161 8.68 -52.92 -12.75
N GLN A 162 9.40 -54.03 -12.85
CA GLN A 162 10.22 -54.52 -13.97
C GLN A 162 9.49 -54.63 -15.32
N LYS A 163 10.25 -54.46 -16.42
CA LYS A 163 10.49 -55.39 -17.58
C LYS A 163 11.18 -54.59 -18.71
N ALA A 164 12.11 -55.08 -19.52
CA ALA A 164 12.60 -56.43 -19.84
C ALA A 164 14.13 -56.40 -20.09
#